data_AF-A0A7C2XJ20-F1
#
_entry.id   AF-A0A7C2XJ20-F1
#
_cell.length_a   1.000
_cell.length_b   1.000
_cell.length_c   1.000
_cell.angle_alpha   90.00
_cell.angle_beta   90.00
_cell.angle_gamma   90.00
#
_symmetry.space_group_name_H-M   'P 1'
#
loop_
_entity.id
_entity.type
_entity.pdbx_description
1 polymer ?
#
loop_
_entity_poly.entity_id
_entity_poly.type
_entity_poly.pdbx_seq_one_letter_code
_entity_poly.pdbx_strand_id
1 'polypeptide(L)'
;MSKPPERSPRARLIKKGTTSDGRSEDRARYPLDATEALPPEKLPREQKKVVAGPREGRTTAASRSSSASQRSLRRPTIPDQWGLLPDRPLFPSAQRTTKRQPFKRSEQKLPRRTALRKKRPKAAPPIPKKLTPEQRRQVEERYRAMVASGERPPEGRRKTIARELRLPYALVSEAVKNYLHRERLRRTNFEIEKIYWREVLAGQDDARAIVERAAAELKLDPGRIWWWLEKLHEWRKALDAEPEVSETQRAAILSFYQEYLKREAPPEKGLHLLISETIGEVTPRQVHKVLLQYRLSFWTRLKNTVRPDRAIA
;
A
#
# COMPACT_ATOMS: atom_id res chain seq x y z
N MET A 1 50.37 63.99 -8.59
CA MET A 1 51.08 62.73 -8.26
C MET A 1 50.60 62.25 -6.90
N SER A 2 49.65 61.31 -6.86
CA SER A 2 49.06 60.81 -5.61
C SER A 2 48.82 59.31 -5.71
N LYS A 3 49.19 58.55 -4.67
CA LYS A 3 49.16 57.08 -4.66
C LYS A 3 47.76 56.55 -4.32
N PRO A 4 47.33 55.38 -4.85
CA PRO A 4 46.12 54.70 -4.41
C PRO A 4 46.35 53.99 -3.05
N PRO A 5 45.33 53.89 -2.18
CA PRO A 5 45.41 53.11 -0.94
C PRO A 5 45.35 51.60 -1.19
N GLU A 6 45.84 50.83 -0.22
CA GLU A 6 46.19 49.41 -0.38
C GLU A 6 44.99 48.45 -0.21
N ARG A 7 45.14 47.23 -0.73
CA ARG A 7 44.14 46.16 -0.58
C ARG A 7 44.42 45.35 0.69
N SER A 8 43.44 45.29 1.59
CA SER A 8 43.50 44.44 2.78
C SER A 8 43.51 42.93 2.45
N PRO A 9 44.18 42.09 3.27
CA PRO A 9 44.29 40.66 3.01
C PRO A 9 42.99 39.89 3.31
N ARG A 10 42.63 38.94 2.44
CA ARG A 10 41.48 38.04 2.65
C ARG A 10 41.74 37.09 3.82
N ALA A 11 40.95 37.22 4.89
CA ALA A 11 40.80 36.15 5.88
C ALA A 11 40.22 34.88 5.21
N ARG A 12 40.90 33.74 5.39
CA ARG A 12 40.41 32.43 4.93
C ARG A 12 39.55 31.80 6.01
N LEU A 13 38.22 31.84 5.85
CA LEU A 13 37.33 31.16 6.79
C LEU A 13 37.45 29.63 6.63
N ILE A 14 37.90 28.95 7.69
CA ILE A 14 38.14 27.50 7.68
C ILE A 14 36.81 26.75 7.76
N LYS A 15 36.59 25.84 6.81
CA LYS A 15 35.36 25.04 6.71
C LYS A 15 35.50 23.76 7.55
N LYS A 16 35.09 23.81 8.83
CA LYS A 16 34.91 22.59 9.65
C LYS A 16 33.49 22.02 9.45
N GLY A 17 33.38 20.70 9.53
CA GLY A 17 32.28 19.95 8.92
C GLY A 17 31.11 19.63 9.84
N THR A 18 30.12 18.96 9.27
CA THR A 18 29.22 18.03 9.98
C THR A 18 28.61 17.07 8.95
N THR A 19 29.30 15.97 8.68
CA THR A 19 28.75 14.81 7.98
C THR A 19 28.12 13.89 9.00
N SER A 20 26.80 13.73 8.95
CA SER A 20 26.08 12.77 9.81
C SER A 20 25.86 11.47 9.04
N ASP A 21 26.88 10.61 9.06
CA ASP A 21 26.73 9.17 8.88
C ASP A 21 26.77 8.53 10.28
N GLY A 22 25.87 7.57 10.53
CA GLY A 22 25.50 7.17 11.91
C GLY A 22 24.97 5.75 12.04
N ARG A 23 25.60 4.80 11.33
CA ARG A 23 25.59 3.35 11.60
C ARG A 23 27.01 3.01 12.11
N SER A 24 27.26 2.14 13.08
CA SER A 24 26.45 1.09 13.71
C SER A 24 26.87 0.87 15.18
N GLU A 25 26.21 -0.07 15.86
CA GLU A 25 26.77 -1.04 16.84
C GLU A 25 27.84 -0.65 17.88
N ASP A 26 27.44 -0.68 19.16
CA ASP A 26 28.24 -1.12 20.33
C ASP A 26 27.26 -1.35 21.50
N ARG A 27 27.28 -2.38 22.37
CA ARG A 27 28.11 -3.58 22.61
C ARG A 27 29.37 -3.53 23.50
N ALA A 28 29.35 -2.68 24.52
CA ALA A 28 30.04 -2.91 25.81
C ALA A 28 28.99 -3.00 26.93
N ARG A 29 28.82 -4.13 27.66
CA ARG A 29 29.63 -4.80 28.70
C ARG A 29 29.31 -4.31 30.13
N TYR A 30 29.13 -5.28 31.04
CA TYR A 30 28.89 -5.13 32.48
C TYR A 30 30.11 -4.54 33.23
N PRO A 31 29.92 -4.14 34.49
CA PRO A 31 30.47 -4.97 35.58
C PRO A 31 29.40 -5.58 36.51
N LEU A 32 29.78 -6.63 37.23
CA LEU A 32 29.02 -7.36 38.26
C LEU A 32 29.59 -7.04 39.66
N ASP A 33 29.05 -7.73 40.67
CA ASP A 33 29.54 -7.86 42.06
C ASP A 33 29.37 -6.62 42.97
N ALA A 34 28.96 -6.71 44.25
CA ALA A 34 28.36 -7.79 45.06
C ALA A 34 27.58 -7.12 46.25
N THR A 35 26.95 -7.78 47.25
CA THR A 35 26.88 -9.19 47.72
C THR A 35 25.56 -9.41 48.49
N GLU A 36 25.19 -10.68 48.77
CA GLU A 36 24.29 -11.13 49.87
C GLU A 36 22.79 -10.71 49.84
N ALA A 37 21.82 -11.51 50.30
CA ALA A 37 21.82 -12.86 50.89
C ALA A 37 20.68 -13.74 50.32
N LEU A 38 20.65 -15.03 50.69
CA LEU A 38 19.76 -16.08 50.14
C LEU A 38 18.71 -16.60 51.19
N PRO A 39 17.81 -17.57 50.88
CA PRO A 39 16.44 -17.69 51.42
C PRO A 39 16.37 -18.78 52.54
N PRO A 40 15.26 -19.50 52.87
CA PRO A 40 13.86 -19.49 52.36
C PRO A 40 12.76 -19.52 53.44
N GLU A 41 11.48 -19.74 53.05
CA GLU A 41 10.69 -20.85 53.62
C GLU A 41 9.34 -21.20 52.90
N LYS A 42 9.02 -22.51 52.94
CA LYS A 42 7.71 -23.21 53.02
C LYS A 42 6.52 -22.87 52.09
N LEU A 43 6.23 -23.84 51.20
CA LEU A 43 4.86 -24.26 50.85
C LEU A 43 4.26 -25.16 51.95
N PRO A 44 2.92 -25.19 52.10
CA PRO A 44 2.14 -26.41 51.84
C PRO A 44 0.93 -26.13 50.91
N ARG A 45 0.37 -27.00 50.05
CA ARG A 45 0.35 -28.46 49.82
C ARG A 45 -0.86 -29.22 50.45
N GLU A 46 -1.72 -29.75 49.56
CA GLU A 46 -2.91 -30.62 49.77
C GLU A 46 -4.14 -29.93 50.45
N GLN A 47 -5.41 -30.38 50.38
CA GLN A 47 -6.04 -31.65 49.94
C GLN A 47 -7.38 -31.46 49.14
N LYS A 48 -8.12 -32.44 48.54
CA LYS A 48 -7.83 -33.74 47.83
C LYS A 48 -9.09 -34.63 47.56
N LYS A 49 -10.20 -34.15 46.98
CA LYS A 49 -11.40 -34.96 46.55
C LYS A 49 -12.18 -34.22 45.45
N VAL A 50 -12.67 -34.78 44.32
CA VAL A 50 -13.07 -36.15 43.90
C VAL A 50 -14.44 -36.61 44.37
N VAL A 51 -15.42 -36.53 43.46
CA VAL A 51 -16.50 -37.52 43.26
C VAL A 51 -16.67 -37.71 41.74
N ALA A 52 -16.86 -38.94 41.28
CA ALA A 52 -17.23 -39.28 39.91
C ALA A 52 -18.46 -40.21 39.93
N GLY A 53 -19.31 -40.15 38.90
CA GLY A 53 -20.55 -40.96 38.80
C GLY A 53 -21.08 -40.99 37.36
N PRO A 54 -21.58 -42.14 36.81
CA PRO A 54 -21.74 -42.31 35.36
C PRO A 54 -23.14 -42.71 34.85
N ARG A 55 -23.35 -42.58 33.53
CA ARG A 55 -24.09 -43.48 32.58
C ARG A 55 -24.01 -42.84 31.17
N GLU A 56 -23.64 -43.48 30.06
CA GLU A 56 -23.97 -44.78 29.39
C GLU A 56 -25.12 -44.70 28.37
N GLY A 57 -24.99 -45.44 27.26
CA GLY A 57 -25.89 -45.42 26.08
C GLY A 57 -25.43 -44.42 24.99
N ARG A 58 -24.75 -44.76 23.89
CA ARG A 58 -24.49 -46.01 23.11
C ARG A 58 -25.64 -46.53 22.23
N THR A 59 -25.59 -46.16 20.93
CA THR A 59 -25.82 -46.95 19.67
C THR A 59 -25.91 -45.94 18.51
N THR A 60 -25.14 -45.90 17.41
CA THR A 60 -24.68 -46.89 16.37
C THR A 60 -25.67 -47.19 15.23
N ALA A 61 -25.66 -46.36 14.17
CA ALA A 61 -25.78 -46.74 12.75
C ALA A 61 -25.32 -45.51 11.91
N ALA A 62 -24.49 -45.56 10.87
CA ALA A 62 -24.18 -46.57 9.84
C ALA A 62 -25.18 -46.65 8.68
N SER A 63 -25.05 -45.73 7.72
CA SER A 63 -25.53 -45.92 6.35
C SER A 63 -24.54 -45.33 5.34
N ARG A 64 -24.15 -46.14 4.35
CA ARG A 64 -23.35 -45.73 3.18
C ARG A 64 -24.29 -45.65 1.98
N SER A 65 -24.26 -44.53 1.26
CA SER A 65 -24.50 -44.48 -0.18
C SER A 65 -23.72 -43.28 -0.75
N SER A 66 -22.78 -43.38 -1.69
CA SER A 66 -22.75 -44.16 -2.94
C SER A 66 -23.77 -43.68 -3.99
N SER A 67 -23.71 -42.40 -4.34
CA SER A 67 -24.26 -41.87 -5.59
C SER A 67 -23.14 -41.27 -6.44
N ALA A 68 -22.59 -42.07 -7.35
CA ALA A 68 -21.65 -41.59 -8.36
C ALA A 68 -22.45 -40.96 -9.51
N SER A 69 -22.44 -39.62 -9.60
CA SER A 69 -22.99 -38.89 -10.75
C SER A 69 -21.86 -38.29 -11.58
N GLN A 70 -21.39 -39.06 -12.57
CA GLN A 70 -20.48 -38.57 -13.60
C GLN A 70 -21.20 -37.48 -14.43
N ARG A 71 -20.99 -36.20 -14.12
CA ARG A 71 -21.46 -35.11 -14.99
C ARG A 71 -20.50 -34.96 -16.16
N SER A 72 -20.79 -35.69 -17.23
CA SER A 72 -19.97 -35.80 -18.43
C SER A 72 -19.79 -34.45 -19.14
N LEU A 73 -18.56 -34.23 -19.64
CA LEU A 73 -18.16 -33.03 -20.36
C LEU A 73 -18.82 -32.98 -21.75
N ARG A 74 -20.07 -32.52 -21.82
CA ARG A 74 -20.71 -32.18 -23.09
C ARG A 74 -20.07 -30.92 -23.70
N ARG A 75 -19.00 -31.13 -24.49
CA ARG A 75 -18.67 -30.21 -25.59
C ARG A 75 -19.91 -30.09 -26.49
N PRO A 76 -20.38 -28.88 -26.84
CA PRO A 76 -21.24 -28.72 -28.00
C PRO A 76 -20.42 -29.03 -29.26
N THR A 77 -20.87 -29.99 -30.06
CA THR A 77 -20.35 -30.18 -31.42
C THR A 77 -20.77 -28.98 -32.26
N ILE A 78 -19.81 -28.16 -32.68
CA ILE A 78 -20.06 -27.12 -33.69
C ILE A 78 -20.11 -27.84 -35.04
N PRO A 79 -21.19 -27.72 -35.83
CA PRO A 79 -21.25 -28.34 -37.15
C PRO A 79 -20.33 -27.61 -38.14
N ASP A 80 -19.66 -28.37 -39.01
CA ASP A 80 -18.86 -27.84 -40.11
C ASP A 80 -19.77 -27.17 -41.15
N GLN A 81 -19.85 -25.84 -41.13
CA GLN A 81 -20.51 -25.07 -42.17
C GLN A 81 -19.90 -23.67 -42.39
N TRP A 82 -18.62 -23.64 -42.75
CA TRP A 82 -18.02 -22.51 -43.45
C TRP A 82 -17.72 -22.92 -44.89
N GLY A 83 -18.50 -22.38 -45.83
CA GLY A 83 -18.45 -22.79 -47.23
C GLY A 83 -17.27 -22.22 -48.00
N LEU A 84 -16.81 -23.01 -48.98
CA LEU A 84 -16.33 -22.58 -50.31
C LEU A 84 -15.77 -21.14 -50.40
N LEU A 85 -14.54 -20.95 -49.92
CA LEU A 85 -13.68 -19.85 -50.36
C LEU A 85 -12.90 -20.32 -51.60
N PRO A 86 -13.01 -19.65 -52.76
CA PRO A 86 -12.32 -20.06 -53.98
C PRO A 86 -10.81 -19.81 -53.91
N ASP A 87 -10.08 -20.76 -54.49
CA ASP A 87 -8.66 -20.78 -54.86
C ASP A 87 -7.80 -19.58 -54.47
N ARG A 88 -7.15 -19.69 -53.30
CA ARG A 88 -6.04 -18.83 -52.91
C ARG A 88 -4.72 -19.54 -53.29
N PRO A 89 -4.01 -19.11 -54.35
CA PRO A 89 -2.85 -19.85 -54.83
C PRO A 89 -1.73 -19.93 -53.78
N LEU A 90 -1.17 -21.12 -53.64
CA LEU A 90 0.01 -21.40 -52.82
C LEU A 90 1.18 -20.51 -53.25
N PHE A 91 1.99 -20.06 -52.29
CA PHE A 91 3.15 -19.22 -52.54
C PHE A 91 4.10 -19.88 -53.55
N PRO A 92 4.36 -19.29 -54.73
CA PRO A 92 5.40 -19.78 -55.63
C PRO A 92 6.76 -19.53 -54.98
N SER A 93 7.43 -20.63 -54.61
CA SER A 93 8.78 -20.59 -54.07
C SER A 93 9.78 -20.11 -55.12
N ALA A 94 10.70 -19.24 -54.68
CA ALA A 94 11.97 -18.90 -55.31
C ALA A 94 12.02 -18.70 -56.84
N GLN A 95 12.29 -17.45 -57.29
CA GLN A 95 13.34 -17.22 -58.29
C GLN A 95 14.05 -15.86 -58.13
N ARG A 96 15.35 -15.89 -58.44
CA ARG A 96 16.20 -14.81 -58.96
C ARG A 96 16.40 -13.54 -58.11
N THR A 97 17.51 -13.58 -57.38
CA THR A 97 18.37 -12.45 -57.02
C THR A 97 18.51 -11.40 -58.13
N THR A 98 17.94 -10.21 -57.93
CA THR A 98 18.26 -9.02 -58.73
C THR A 98 19.41 -8.24 -58.08
N LYS A 99 20.36 -7.78 -58.90
CA LYS A 99 21.64 -7.21 -58.46
C LYS A 99 21.43 -5.95 -57.60
N ARG A 100 21.84 -5.97 -56.32
CA ARG A 100 22.00 -4.75 -55.52
C ARG A 100 23.10 -3.89 -56.15
N GLN A 101 22.72 -2.76 -56.73
CA GLN A 101 23.68 -1.72 -57.15
C GLN A 101 24.47 -1.22 -55.92
N PRO A 102 25.80 -1.03 -56.00
CA PRO A 102 26.56 -0.41 -54.93
C PRO A 102 26.12 1.06 -54.79
N PHE A 103 25.80 1.47 -53.56
CA PHE A 103 25.34 2.82 -53.25
C PHE A 103 26.49 3.82 -53.51
N LYS A 104 26.45 4.52 -54.65
CA LYS A 104 27.43 5.58 -54.96
C LYS A 104 27.24 6.73 -53.97
N ARG A 105 28.13 6.80 -52.98
CA ARG A 105 28.17 7.83 -51.94
C ARG A 105 28.63 9.16 -52.56
N SER A 106 27.68 9.99 -52.98
CA SER A 106 27.97 11.28 -53.61
C SER A 106 28.63 12.25 -52.62
N GLU A 107 29.88 12.64 -52.87
CA GLU A 107 30.62 13.66 -52.11
C GLU A 107 30.13 15.10 -52.44
N GLN A 108 28.81 15.33 -52.45
CA GLN A 108 28.29 16.69 -52.48
C GLN A 108 28.45 17.34 -51.10
N LYS A 109 29.65 17.89 -50.87
CA LYS A 109 29.98 18.83 -49.80
C LYS A 109 29.23 20.16 -50.02
N LEU A 110 27.90 20.13 -49.88
CA LEU A 110 27.08 21.33 -49.82
C LEU A 110 27.61 22.23 -48.67
N PRO A 111 27.91 23.51 -48.91
CA PRO A 111 28.40 24.39 -47.87
C PRO A 111 27.33 24.52 -46.79
N ARG A 112 27.68 24.14 -45.55
CA ARG A 112 26.81 24.32 -44.38
C ARG A 112 26.52 25.82 -44.21
N ARG A 113 25.38 26.29 -44.73
CA ARG A 113 24.85 27.63 -44.44
C ARG A 113 24.83 27.77 -42.92
N THR A 114 25.57 28.72 -42.38
CA THR A 114 25.67 29.02 -40.96
C THR A 114 24.32 29.54 -40.48
N ALA A 115 23.43 28.62 -40.10
CA ALA A 115 22.10 28.93 -39.61
C ALA A 115 22.21 29.95 -38.48
N LEU A 116 21.62 31.13 -38.70
CA LEU A 116 21.72 32.27 -37.80
C LEU A 116 21.34 31.81 -36.38
N ARG A 117 22.29 31.84 -35.44
CA ARG A 117 22.08 31.31 -34.08
C ARG A 117 21.01 32.14 -33.39
N LYS A 118 19.73 31.72 -33.51
CA LYS A 118 18.59 32.35 -32.84
C LYS A 118 18.98 32.52 -31.36
N LYS A 119 19.05 33.78 -30.92
CA LYS A 119 19.43 34.13 -29.54
C LYS A 119 18.54 33.30 -28.61
N ARG A 120 19.14 32.47 -27.76
CA ARG A 120 18.37 31.69 -26.77
C ARG A 120 17.52 32.69 -25.97
N PRO A 121 16.20 32.50 -25.85
CA PRO A 121 15.38 33.36 -25.02
C PRO A 121 15.95 33.35 -23.59
N LYS A 122 15.85 34.50 -22.90
CA LYS A 122 16.34 34.64 -21.52
C LYS A 122 15.78 33.50 -20.66
N ALA A 123 16.61 32.96 -19.78
CA ALA A 123 16.27 31.77 -19.01
C ALA A 123 14.90 31.94 -18.32
N ALA A 124 14.00 30.97 -18.52
CA ALA A 124 12.72 30.96 -17.85
C ALA A 124 12.93 30.99 -16.32
N PRO A 125 12.02 31.61 -15.54
CA PRO A 125 12.13 31.62 -14.07
C PRO A 125 12.24 30.19 -13.54
N PRO A 126 12.98 29.99 -12.42
CA PRO A 126 13.32 28.65 -11.93
C PRO A 126 12.05 27.86 -11.59
N ILE A 127 11.68 26.94 -12.48
CA ILE A 127 10.52 26.07 -12.33
C ILE A 127 10.65 25.32 -11.00
N PRO A 128 9.68 25.43 -10.07
CA PRO A 128 9.78 24.81 -8.75
C PRO A 128 9.89 23.29 -8.91
N LYS A 129 11.02 22.71 -8.48
CA LYS A 129 11.31 21.28 -8.72
C LYS A 129 10.39 20.32 -7.95
N LYS A 130 9.65 20.81 -6.96
CA LYS A 130 8.69 20.06 -6.14
C LYS A 130 7.53 20.99 -5.76
N LEU A 131 6.31 20.46 -5.75
CA LEU A 131 5.10 21.14 -5.26
C LEU A 131 5.09 21.16 -3.72
N THR A 132 4.62 22.25 -3.09
CA THR A 132 4.44 22.31 -1.62
C THR A 132 3.29 21.39 -1.17
N PRO A 133 3.22 20.94 0.10
CA PRO A 133 2.11 20.13 0.59
C PRO A 133 0.75 20.83 0.47
N GLU A 134 0.70 22.16 0.61
CA GLU A 134 -0.51 22.98 0.44
C GLU A 134 -0.96 23.02 -1.02
N GLN A 135 -0.05 23.28 -1.96
CA GLN A 135 -0.33 23.24 -3.39
C GLN A 135 -0.82 21.85 -3.84
N ARG A 136 -0.33 20.78 -3.19
CA ARG A 136 -0.84 19.42 -3.43
C ARG A 136 -2.29 19.27 -3.00
N ARG A 137 -2.65 19.74 -1.79
CA ARG A 137 -4.04 19.75 -1.32
C ARG A 137 -4.95 20.55 -2.27
N GLN A 138 -4.56 21.76 -2.65
CA GLN A 138 -5.31 22.59 -3.61
C GLN A 138 -5.52 21.90 -4.97
N VAL A 139 -4.50 21.20 -5.49
CA VAL A 139 -4.61 20.40 -6.72
C VAL A 139 -5.56 19.20 -6.54
N GLU A 140 -5.46 18.49 -5.41
CA GLU A 140 -6.31 17.33 -5.10
C GLU A 140 -7.78 17.75 -4.89
N GLU A 141 -8.04 18.87 -4.19
CA GLU A 141 -9.34 19.49 -3.96
C GLU A 141 -9.99 20.02 -5.25
N ARG A 142 -9.26 20.80 -6.07
CA ARG A 142 -9.75 21.27 -7.38
C ARG A 142 -10.07 20.11 -8.32
N TYR A 143 -9.26 19.05 -8.29
CA TYR A 143 -9.53 17.85 -9.08
C TYR A 143 -10.76 17.08 -8.59
N ARG A 144 -10.98 16.99 -7.27
CA ARG A 144 -12.22 16.44 -6.68
C ARG A 144 -13.44 17.25 -7.12
N ALA A 145 -13.40 18.58 -7.02
CA ALA A 145 -14.50 19.46 -7.41
C ALA A 145 -14.89 19.26 -8.88
N MET A 146 -13.92 19.28 -9.81
CA MET A 146 -14.16 19.03 -11.25
C MET A 146 -14.62 17.60 -11.58
N VAL A 147 -14.45 16.64 -10.66
CA VAL A 147 -14.99 15.27 -10.80
C VAL A 147 -16.44 15.22 -10.29
N ALA A 148 -16.72 15.84 -9.14
CA ALA A 148 -18.05 15.90 -8.53
C ALA A 148 -19.06 16.72 -9.35
N SER A 149 -18.63 17.85 -9.94
CA SER A 149 -19.45 18.66 -10.85
C SER A 149 -19.68 18.01 -12.23
N GLY A 150 -19.06 16.85 -12.50
CA GLY A 150 -19.06 16.21 -13.81
C GLY A 150 -18.24 16.92 -14.89
N GLU A 151 -17.84 18.18 -14.67
CA GLU A 151 -17.26 19.12 -15.64
C GLU A 151 -16.10 18.54 -16.46
N ARG A 152 -16.12 18.72 -17.79
CA ARG A 152 -15.05 18.25 -18.69
C ARG A 152 -14.50 19.42 -19.53
N PRO A 153 -13.54 20.21 -19.00
CA PRO A 153 -12.90 21.26 -19.78
C PRO A 153 -12.24 20.71 -21.05
N PRO A 154 -12.30 21.42 -22.20
CA PRO A 154 -11.81 20.91 -23.49
C PRO A 154 -10.30 20.61 -23.50
N GLU A 155 -9.52 21.36 -22.71
CA GLU A 155 -8.09 21.11 -22.51
C GLU A 155 -7.78 19.89 -21.62
N GLY A 156 -8.78 19.40 -20.88
CA GLY A 156 -8.72 18.36 -19.85
C GLY A 156 -8.37 18.91 -18.46
N ARG A 157 -9.14 18.50 -17.44
CA ARG A 157 -9.09 18.96 -16.02
C ARG A 157 -7.67 19.27 -15.49
N ARG A 158 -6.69 18.40 -15.73
CA ARG A 158 -5.29 18.57 -15.26
C ARG A 158 -4.57 19.78 -15.88
N LYS A 159 -4.90 20.17 -17.12
CA LYS A 159 -4.36 21.40 -17.73
C LYS A 159 -5.05 22.64 -17.17
N THR A 160 -6.37 22.59 -16.98
CA THR A 160 -7.15 23.68 -16.37
C THR A 160 -6.60 24.04 -14.98
N ILE A 161 -6.43 23.04 -14.10
CA ILE A 161 -5.86 23.22 -12.75
C ILE A 161 -4.42 23.77 -12.81
N ALA A 162 -3.60 23.30 -13.76
CA ALA A 162 -2.24 23.82 -13.96
C ALA A 162 -2.24 25.29 -14.40
N ARG A 163 -3.20 25.71 -15.23
CA ARG A 163 -3.39 27.10 -15.67
C ARG A 163 -3.90 27.99 -14.53
N GLU A 164 -4.92 27.55 -13.81
CA GLU A 164 -5.52 28.27 -12.66
C GLU A 164 -4.47 28.56 -11.59
N LEU A 165 -3.76 27.53 -11.13
CA LEU A 165 -2.78 27.65 -10.04
C LEU A 165 -1.40 28.15 -10.53
N ARG A 166 -1.23 28.38 -11.84
CA ARG A 166 0.04 28.73 -12.50
C ARG A 166 1.17 27.72 -12.22
N LEU A 167 0.82 26.44 -12.06
CA LEU A 167 1.73 25.35 -11.69
C LEU A 167 2.18 24.54 -12.92
N PRO A 168 3.40 23.96 -12.91
CA PRO A 168 3.86 23.10 -14.00
C PRO A 168 2.98 21.86 -14.17
N TYR A 169 2.42 21.65 -15.37
CA TYR A 169 1.53 20.52 -15.70
C TYR A 169 2.09 19.15 -15.28
N ALA A 170 3.40 18.94 -15.38
CA ALA A 170 4.05 17.70 -14.96
C ALA A 170 3.80 17.38 -13.48
N LEU A 171 3.92 18.38 -12.60
CA LEU A 171 3.74 18.22 -11.15
C LEU A 171 2.27 18.10 -10.76
N VAL A 172 1.38 18.82 -11.45
CA VAL A 172 -0.08 18.66 -11.29
C VAL A 172 -0.52 17.25 -11.73
N SER A 173 0.03 16.75 -12.84
CA SER A 173 -0.21 15.39 -13.31
C SER A 173 0.34 14.33 -12.36
N GLU A 174 1.52 14.55 -11.76
CA GLU A 174 2.08 13.69 -10.72
C GLU A 174 1.21 13.67 -9.45
N ALA A 175 0.81 14.85 -8.94
CA ALA A 175 -0.06 14.97 -7.78
C ALA A 175 -1.40 14.24 -7.99
N VAL A 176 -2.08 14.48 -9.11
CA VAL A 176 -3.36 13.81 -9.44
C VAL A 176 -3.19 12.30 -9.67
N LYS A 177 -2.07 11.84 -10.23
CA LYS A 177 -1.77 10.39 -10.33
C LYS A 177 -1.58 9.77 -8.94
N ASN A 178 -0.79 10.40 -8.07
CA ASN A 178 -0.51 9.95 -6.72
C ASN A 178 -1.80 9.93 -5.87
N TYR A 179 -2.66 10.94 -6.01
CA TYR A 179 -3.98 10.99 -5.40
C TYR A 179 -4.89 9.83 -5.85
N LEU A 180 -5.09 9.65 -7.15
CA LEU A 180 -5.92 8.56 -7.69
C LEU A 180 -5.39 7.17 -7.28
N HIS A 181 -4.08 6.99 -7.21
CA HIS A 181 -3.46 5.76 -6.71
C HIS A 181 -3.74 5.53 -5.22
N ARG A 182 -3.59 6.57 -4.38
CA ARG A 182 -3.94 6.52 -2.94
C ARG A 182 -5.42 6.21 -2.73
N GLU A 183 -6.33 6.83 -3.47
CA GLU A 183 -7.78 6.58 -3.37
C GLU A 183 -8.15 5.15 -3.77
N ARG A 184 -7.57 4.62 -4.86
CA ARG A 184 -7.75 3.20 -5.22
C ARG A 184 -7.25 2.29 -4.09
N LEU A 185 -6.05 2.56 -3.54
CA LEU A 185 -5.51 1.78 -2.43
C LEU A 185 -6.36 1.90 -1.15
N ARG A 186 -6.89 3.08 -0.81
CA ARG A 186 -7.81 3.29 0.32
C ARG A 186 -9.05 2.42 0.19
N ARG A 187 -9.72 2.44 -0.96
CA ARG A 187 -10.93 1.64 -1.24
C ARG A 187 -10.62 0.14 -1.20
N THR A 188 -9.58 -0.31 -1.90
CA THR A 188 -9.17 -1.72 -1.87
C THR A 188 -8.83 -2.19 -0.45
N ASN A 189 -8.09 -1.39 0.33
CA ASN A 189 -7.74 -1.72 1.70
C ASN A 189 -8.97 -1.78 2.63
N PHE A 190 -9.97 -0.93 2.40
CA PHE A 190 -11.23 -0.92 3.16
C PHE A 190 -12.08 -2.17 2.88
N GLU A 191 -12.22 -2.60 1.62
CA GLU A 191 -12.94 -3.85 1.34
C GLU A 191 -12.21 -5.09 1.88
N ILE A 192 -10.87 -5.10 1.87
CA ILE A 192 -10.10 -6.18 2.54
C ILE A 192 -10.37 -6.18 4.06
N GLU A 193 -10.42 -5.00 4.69
CA GLU A 193 -10.71 -4.87 6.12
C GLU A 193 -12.15 -5.32 6.45
N LYS A 194 -13.13 -5.02 5.59
CA LYS A 194 -14.51 -5.49 5.71
C LYS A 194 -14.65 -6.99 5.52
N ILE A 195 -14.02 -7.58 4.51
CA ILE A 195 -14.03 -9.04 4.30
C ILE A 195 -13.36 -9.73 5.48
N TYR A 196 -12.19 -9.27 5.92
CA TYR A 196 -11.52 -9.81 7.12
C TYR A 196 -12.46 -9.87 8.33
N TRP A 197 -13.14 -8.77 8.67
CA TRP A 197 -14.08 -8.77 9.79
C TRP A 197 -15.32 -9.61 9.55
N ARG A 198 -15.83 -9.71 8.32
CA ARG A 198 -16.95 -10.58 7.97
C ARG A 198 -16.61 -12.05 8.21
N GLU A 199 -15.43 -12.51 7.76
CA GLU A 199 -15.00 -13.90 7.96
C GLU A 199 -14.67 -14.20 9.44
N VAL A 200 -14.01 -13.27 10.16
CA VAL A 200 -13.72 -13.42 11.60
C VAL A 200 -15.01 -13.49 12.43
N LEU A 201 -16.02 -12.65 12.13
CA LEU A 201 -17.33 -12.69 12.80
C LEU A 201 -18.18 -13.91 12.39
N ALA A 202 -17.92 -14.49 11.22
CA ALA A 202 -18.48 -15.80 10.81
C ALA A 202 -17.76 -16.99 11.48
N GLY A 203 -16.79 -16.75 12.37
CA GLY A 203 -16.09 -17.79 13.13
C GLY A 203 -14.94 -18.47 12.38
N GLN A 204 -14.48 -17.91 11.26
CA GLN A 204 -13.32 -18.45 10.53
C GLN A 204 -12.03 -18.28 11.34
N ASP A 205 -11.37 -19.38 11.68
CA ASP A 205 -10.18 -19.41 12.54
C ASP A 205 -8.86 -19.46 11.76
N ASP A 206 -8.86 -19.92 10.51
CA ASP A 206 -7.68 -19.94 9.64
C ASP A 206 -7.50 -18.62 8.86
N ALA A 207 -6.43 -17.87 9.16
CA ALA A 207 -6.10 -16.63 8.47
C ALA A 207 -5.83 -16.84 6.98
N ARG A 208 -5.31 -18.01 6.58
CA ARG A 208 -5.04 -18.31 5.17
C ARG A 208 -6.33 -18.41 4.35
N ALA A 209 -7.33 -19.13 4.84
CA ALA A 209 -8.65 -19.21 4.21
C ALA A 209 -9.34 -17.83 4.08
N ILE A 210 -9.16 -16.94 5.07
CA ILE A 210 -9.67 -15.55 4.98
C ILE A 210 -9.00 -14.80 3.82
N VAL A 211 -7.68 -14.92 3.67
CA VAL A 211 -6.93 -14.30 2.56
C VAL A 211 -7.36 -14.87 1.21
N GLU A 212 -7.53 -16.19 1.09
CA GLU A 212 -7.93 -16.85 -0.16
C GLU A 212 -9.37 -16.47 -0.56
N ARG A 213 -10.32 -16.36 0.39
CA ARG A 213 -11.68 -15.83 0.12
C ARG A 213 -11.64 -14.37 -0.36
N ALA A 214 -10.90 -13.51 0.34
CA ALA A 214 -10.77 -12.10 -0.05
C ALA A 214 -10.08 -11.92 -1.41
N ALA A 215 -9.14 -12.81 -1.77
CA ALA A 215 -8.46 -12.80 -3.06
C ALA A 215 -9.40 -13.13 -4.22
N ALA A 216 -10.26 -14.15 -4.03
CA ALA A 216 -11.28 -14.53 -5.01
C ALA A 216 -12.35 -13.44 -5.20
N GLU A 217 -12.86 -12.86 -4.11
CA GLU A 217 -13.91 -11.84 -4.12
C GLU A 217 -13.44 -10.53 -4.78
N LEU A 218 -12.26 -10.03 -4.39
CA LEU A 218 -11.72 -8.77 -4.90
C LEU A 218 -10.93 -8.92 -6.21
N LYS A 219 -10.69 -10.17 -6.66
CA LYS A 219 -9.84 -10.53 -7.81
C LYS A 219 -8.43 -9.94 -7.70
N LEU A 220 -7.81 -10.17 -6.54
CA LEU A 220 -6.48 -9.66 -6.17
C LEU A 220 -5.52 -10.80 -5.89
N ASP A 221 -4.23 -10.50 -5.97
CA ASP A 221 -3.16 -11.37 -5.47
C ASP A 221 -3.32 -11.64 -3.95
N PRO A 222 -3.31 -12.91 -3.49
CA PRO A 222 -3.30 -13.26 -2.07
C PRO A 222 -2.17 -12.57 -1.29
N GLY A 223 -0.98 -12.44 -1.89
CA GLY A 223 0.17 -11.78 -1.27
C GLY A 223 -0.04 -10.28 -0.99
N ARG A 224 -0.84 -9.59 -1.80
CA ARG A 224 -1.24 -8.19 -1.60
C ARG A 224 -2.20 -8.04 -0.42
N ILE A 225 -3.12 -8.99 -0.25
CA ILE A 225 -4.06 -9.03 0.86
C ILE A 225 -3.31 -9.36 2.15
N TRP A 226 -2.45 -10.39 2.12
CA TRP A 226 -1.60 -10.78 3.25
C TRP A 226 -0.76 -9.61 3.77
N TRP A 227 -0.08 -8.88 2.87
CA TRP A 227 0.68 -7.69 3.23
C TRP A 227 -0.17 -6.61 3.91
N TRP A 228 -1.45 -6.48 3.53
CA TRP A 228 -2.32 -5.51 4.17
C TRP A 228 -2.78 -5.98 5.54
N LEU A 229 -3.11 -7.26 5.72
CA LEU A 229 -3.47 -7.82 7.04
C LEU A 229 -2.29 -7.82 8.01
N GLU A 230 -1.08 -8.17 7.60
CA GLU A 230 0.14 -7.98 8.41
C GLU A 230 0.27 -6.52 8.86
N LYS A 231 0.11 -5.58 7.92
CA LYS A 231 0.24 -4.14 8.18
C LYS A 231 -0.89 -3.55 9.03
N LEU A 232 -2.08 -4.16 9.01
CA LEU A 232 -3.23 -3.78 9.83
C LEU A 232 -3.04 -4.17 11.32
N HIS A 233 -2.18 -5.17 11.57
CA HIS A 233 -1.87 -5.73 12.89
C HIS A 233 -0.42 -5.42 13.36
N GLU A 234 0.36 -4.68 12.59
CA GLU A 234 1.76 -4.32 12.87
C GLU A 234 1.87 -3.45 14.14
N TRP A 235 2.36 -4.02 15.25
CA TRP A 235 2.59 -3.25 16.49
C TRP A 235 3.63 -2.16 16.30
N ARG A 236 3.36 -0.99 16.89
CA ARG A 236 4.18 0.21 16.76
C ARG A 236 4.61 0.66 18.14
N LYS A 237 5.89 0.46 18.48
CA LYS A 237 6.46 0.84 19.78
C LYS A 237 6.20 2.30 20.19
N ALA A 238 6.03 3.19 19.20
CA ALA A 238 5.66 4.59 19.42
C ALA A 238 4.21 4.81 19.94
N LEU A 239 3.40 3.75 20.07
CA LEU A 239 2.06 3.78 20.70
C LEU A 239 2.11 3.30 22.16
N ASP A 240 3.18 2.66 22.61
CA ASP A 240 3.31 2.18 23.99
C ASP A 240 3.31 3.36 24.98
N ALA A 241 4.01 4.43 24.61
CA ALA A 241 4.13 5.69 25.36
C ALA A 241 2.89 6.62 25.27
N GLU A 242 1.86 6.27 24.50
CA GLU A 242 0.62 7.04 24.48
C GLU A 242 -0.25 6.66 25.70
N PRO A 243 -0.78 7.64 26.46
CA PRO A 243 -1.54 7.35 27.68
C PRO A 243 -2.81 6.56 27.36
N GLU A 244 -3.20 5.70 28.30
CA GLU A 244 -4.38 4.86 28.14
C GLU A 244 -5.67 5.69 28.12
N VAL A 245 -6.71 5.10 27.56
CA VAL A 245 -7.97 5.78 27.19
C VAL A 245 -9.07 5.22 28.10
N SER A 246 -9.99 6.07 28.59
CA SER A 246 -11.01 5.60 29.54
C SER A 246 -11.91 4.52 28.92
N GLU A 247 -12.53 3.67 29.74
CA GLU A 247 -13.37 2.57 29.22
C GLU A 247 -14.57 3.08 28.41
N THR A 248 -15.14 4.24 28.77
CA THR A 248 -16.23 4.89 28.04
C THR A 248 -15.76 5.42 26.68
N GLN A 249 -14.62 6.12 26.64
CA GLN A 249 -13.98 6.56 25.40
C GLN A 249 -13.58 5.37 24.50
N ARG A 250 -13.05 4.29 25.10
CA ARG A 250 -12.70 3.03 24.42
C ARG A 250 -13.93 2.38 23.80
N ALA A 251 -15.06 2.33 24.51
CA ALA A 251 -16.32 1.83 23.97
C ALA A 251 -16.81 2.69 22.79
N ALA A 252 -16.74 4.02 22.89
CA ALA A 252 -17.11 4.93 21.82
C ALA A 252 -16.22 4.80 20.56
N ILE A 253 -14.91 4.58 20.73
CA ILE A 253 -13.98 4.30 19.61
C ILE A 253 -14.37 3.01 18.89
N LEU A 254 -14.74 1.97 19.65
CA LEU A 254 -15.09 0.66 19.10
C LEU A 254 -16.48 0.63 18.44
N SER A 255 -17.48 1.32 18.98
CA SER A 255 -18.79 1.46 18.33
C SER A 255 -18.67 2.22 17.01
N PHE A 256 -17.95 3.35 17.00
CA PHE A 256 -17.69 4.11 15.78
C PHE A 256 -16.94 3.27 14.73
N TYR A 257 -15.99 2.44 15.16
CA TYR A 257 -15.27 1.54 14.26
C TYR A 257 -16.18 0.46 13.65
N GLN A 258 -17.09 -0.11 14.44
CA GLN A 258 -18.09 -1.06 13.93
C GLN A 258 -19.08 -0.40 12.95
N GLU A 259 -19.45 0.88 13.17
CA GLU A 259 -20.22 1.66 12.18
C GLU A 259 -19.43 1.93 10.90
N TYR A 260 -18.15 2.26 11.01
CA TYR A 260 -17.25 2.46 9.86
C TYR A 260 -17.20 1.22 8.95
N LEU A 261 -17.12 0.02 9.52
CA LEU A 261 -17.10 -1.24 8.75
C LEU A 261 -18.42 -1.51 8.01
N LYS A 262 -19.54 -0.95 8.47
CA LYS A 262 -20.86 -1.05 7.80
C LYS A 262 -21.02 -0.10 6.61
N ARG A 263 -20.08 0.84 6.38
CA ARG A 263 -20.20 1.85 5.31
C ARG A 263 -19.88 1.27 3.93
N GLU A 264 -20.48 1.87 2.91
CA GLU A 264 -20.22 1.52 1.50
C GLU A 264 -18.84 1.99 1.00
N ALA A 265 -18.28 3.04 1.61
CA ALA A 265 -17.03 3.65 1.18
C ALA A 265 -16.18 4.12 2.38
N PRO A 266 -14.83 4.16 2.24
CA PRO A 266 -13.97 4.72 3.27
C PRO A 266 -14.16 6.24 3.37
N PRO A 267 -13.99 6.83 4.58
CA PRO A 267 -14.05 8.28 4.76
C PRO A 267 -12.88 8.98 4.07
N GLU A 268 -13.08 10.25 3.69
CA GLU A 268 -12.04 11.02 3.00
C GLU A 268 -10.86 11.39 3.92
N LYS A 269 -11.19 11.73 5.18
CA LYS A 269 -10.23 11.89 6.28
C LYS A 269 -9.76 10.50 6.74
N GLY A 270 -8.54 10.42 7.27
CA GLY A 270 -8.04 9.17 7.85
C GLY A 270 -8.88 8.76 9.07
N LEU A 271 -9.26 7.48 9.16
CA LEU A 271 -10.14 6.93 10.21
C LEU A 271 -9.82 7.43 11.62
N HIS A 272 -8.54 7.38 12.03
CA HIS A 272 -8.14 7.76 13.37
C HIS A 272 -8.33 9.26 13.66
N LEU A 273 -8.12 10.12 12.66
CA LEU A 273 -8.39 11.56 12.76
C LEU A 273 -9.89 11.83 12.90
N LEU A 274 -10.71 11.15 12.11
CA LEU A 274 -12.16 11.35 12.11
C LEU A 274 -12.79 10.89 13.43
N ILE A 275 -12.33 9.77 14.01
CA ILE A 275 -12.76 9.33 15.34
C ILE A 275 -12.33 10.35 16.41
N SER A 276 -11.07 10.83 16.41
CA SER A 276 -10.62 11.84 17.38
C SER A 276 -11.38 13.17 17.25
N GLU A 277 -11.72 13.60 16.03
CA GLU A 277 -12.55 14.80 15.79
C GLU A 277 -14.00 14.61 16.28
N THR A 278 -14.52 13.38 16.26
CA THR A 278 -15.91 13.08 16.67
C THR A 278 -16.04 12.94 18.19
N ILE A 279 -15.02 12.39 18.85
CA ILE A 279 -15.01 12.19 20.32
C ILE A 279 -14.42 13.41 21.06
N GLY A 280 -13.57 14.20 20.41
CA GLY A 280 -12.98 15.44 20.94
C GLY A 280 -11.84 15.22 21.94
N GLU A 281 -12.01 14.28 22.88
CA GLU A 281 -11.12 14.09 24.05
C GLU A 281 -9.90 13.17 23.80
N VAL A 282 -9.84 12.49 22.65
CA VAL A 282 -8.88 11.40 22.40
C VAL A 282 -7.98 11.71 21.22
N THR A 283 -6.66 11.49 21.34
CA THR A 283 -5.73 11.75 20.22
C THR A 283 -5.86 10.72 19.09
N PRO A 284 -5.50 11.07 17.83
CA PRO A 284 -5.46 10.10 16.73
C PRO A 284 -4.50 8.92 16.95
N ARG A 285 -3.56 9.04 17.90
CA ARG A 285 -2.63 7.97 18.28
C ARG A 285 -3.22 7.06 19.36
N GLN A 286 -3.92 7.62 20.34
CA GLN A 286 -4.71 6.84 21.29
C GLN A 286 -5.79 6.00 20.59
N VAL A 287 -6.53 6.60 19.64
CA VAL A 287 -7.45 5.85 18.76
C VAL A 287 -6.72 4.71 18.04
N HIS A 288 -5.52 4.95 17.51
CA HIS A 288 -4.72 3.91 16.85
C HIS A 288 -4.33 2.79 17.83
N LYS A 289 -3.90 3.11 19.06
CA LYS A 289 -3.57 2.14 20.13
C LYS A 289 -4.78 1.24 20.42
N VAL A 290 -5.95 1.83 20.67
CA VAL A 290 -7.20 1.11 20.96
C VAL A 290 -7.63 0.19 19.81
N LEU A 291 -7.66 0.70 18.57
CA LEU A 291 -8.07 -0.10 17.41
C LEU A 291 -7.07 -1.22 17.10
N LEU A 292 -5.77 -0.98 17.31
CA LEU A 292 -4.73 -1.98 17.09
C LEU A 292 -4.76 -3.09 18.15
N GLN A 293 -4.94 -2.75 19.43
CA GLN A 293 -5.18 -3.72 20.50
C GLN A 293 -6.42 -4.57 20.23
N TYR A 294 -7.54 -3.93 19.84
CA TYR A 294 -8.78 -4.63 19.48
C TYR A 294 -8.58 -5.62 18.34
N ARG A 295 -8.05 -5.16 17.18
CA ARG A 295 -7.72 -6.01 16.02
C ARG A 295 -6.80 -7.17 16.39
N LEU A 296 -5.72 -6.90 17.13
CA LEU A 296 -4.76 -7.92 17.56
C LEU A 296 -5.39 -9.00 18.45
N SER A 297 -6.36 -8.64 19.30
CA SER A 297 -7.04 -9.61 20.17
C SER A 297 -7.82 -10.70 19.42
N PHE A 298 -8.13 -10.48 18.13
CA PHE A 298 -8.63 -11.50 17.21
C PHE A 298 -7.48 -12.14 16.41
N TRP A 299 -6.57 -11.35 15.84
CA TRP A 299 -5.47 -11.84 15.01
C TRP A 299 -4.59 -12.88 15.72
N THR A 300 -4.27 -12.70 17.00
CA THR A 300 -3.47 -13.68 17.76
C THR A 300 -4.19 -14.98 18.07
N ARG A 301 -5.51 -15.06 17.83
CA ARG A 301 -6.31 -16.29 17.95
C ARG A 301 -6.43 -17.06 16.63
N LEU A 302 -6.07 -16.43 15.51
CA LEU A 302 -6.14 -17.07 14.19
C LEU A 302 -4.95 -18.02 13.98
N LYS A 303 -5.22 -19.14 13.31
CA LYS A 303 -4.23 -20.10 12.82
C LYS A 303 -3.55 -19.55 11.56
N ASN A 304 -2.35 -20.04 11.26
CA ASN A 304 -1.59 -19.75 10.05
C ASN A 304 -1.38 -18.25 9.75
N THR A 305 -1.18 -17.42 10.77
CA THR A 305 -0.99 -15.96 10.61
C THR A 305 0.37 -15.53 10.03
N VAL A 306 1.31 -16.47 9.87
CA VAL A 306 2.60 -16.25 9.18
C VAL A 306 2.43 -16.52 7.68
N ARG A 307 2.91 -15.58 6.84
CA ARG A 307 2.87 -15.71 5.38
C ARG A 307 3.61 -16.99 4.93
N PRO A 308 3.04 -17.83 4.04
CA PRO A 308 3.69 -19.07 3.60
C PRO A 308 5.09 -18.83 3.03
N ASP A 309 5.27 -17.79 2.22
CA ASP A 309 6.58 -17.39 1.64
C ASP A 309 7.65 -17.00 2.68
N ARG A 310 7.26 -16.81 3.95
CA ARG A 310 8.16 -16.52 5.09
C ARG A 310 8.31 -17.69 6.06
N ALA A 311 7.50 -18.73 5.95
CA ALA A 311 7.55 -19.91 6.85
C ALA A 311 8.63 -20.93 6.44
N ILE A 312 9.42 -20.63 5.40
CA ILE A 312 10.44 -21.50 4.78
C ILE A 312 11.83 -20.83 4.86
N ALA A 313 11.97 -19.73 5.61
CA ALA A 313 13.18 -18.91 5.74
C ALA A 313 13.55 -18.68 7.22
#